data_AF-A0A7Y0ID54-F1
#
_entry.id   AF-A0A7Y0ID54-F1
#
_cell.length_a   1.000
_cell.length_b   1.000
_cell.length_c   1.000
_cell.angle_alpha   90.00
_cell.angle_beta   90.00
_cell.angle_gamma   90.00
#
_symmetry.space_group_name_H-M   'P 1'
#
loop_
_entity.id
_entity.type
_entity.pdbx_description
1 polymer ?
#
loop_
_entity_poly.entity_id
_entity_poly.type
_entity_poly.pdbx_seq_one_letter_code
_entity_poly.pdbx_strand_id
1 'polypeptide(L)'
;MFLLSEDFQAKPTFLLKYGLGGPTSLDLNAFLMIEDFIWLDCSYQTGVKLYDKNYSQHDLTSWNAVVGAVQIFLSEKLRIGLWYGFSIDPLEGNNSGKHEIFFPYRSLNQRSD
;
A
#
# COMPACT_ATOMS: atom_id res chain seq x y z
N MET A 1 9.69 3.31 12.92
CA MET A 1 10.53 3.59 11.74
C MET A 1 11.92 3.17 12.13
N PHE A 2 12.62 2.45 11.26
CA PHE A 2 13.95 1.93 11.47
C PHE A 2 14.94 2.84 10.76
N LEU A 3 15.86 3.43 11.50
CA LEU A 3 16.95 4.21 10.93
C LEU A 3 17.93 3.23 10.27
N LEU A 4 18.16 3.39 8.97
CA LEU A 4 19.18 2.64 8.22
C LEU A 4 20.48 3.45 8.14
N SER A 5 20.35 4.78 8.02
CA SER A 5 21.44 5.77 8.12
C SER A 5 20.86 7.12 8.57
N GLU A 6 21.67 8.18 8.56
CA GLU A 6 21.22 9.56 8.79
C GLU A 6 20.17 10.01 7.75
N ASP A 7 20.33 9.55 6.50
CA ASP A 7 19.47 9.96 5.38
C ASP A 7 18.35 8.96 5.06
N PHE A 8 18.46 7.70 5.51
CA PHE A 8 17.53 6.64 5.13
C PHE A 8 16.79 6.07 6.33
N GLN A 9 15.45 6.04 6.24
CA GLN A 9 14.61 5.42 7.24
C GLN A 9 13.58 4.48 6.62
N ALA A 10 13.48 3.25 7.10
CA ALA A 10 12.53 2.26 6.58
C ALA A 10 11.40 1.97 7.57
N LYS A 11 10.21 1.68 7.07
CA LYS A 11 9.06 1.26 7.89
C LYS A 11 8.32 0.13 7.17
N PRO A 12 8.64 -1.14 7.48
CA PRO A 12 7.80 -2.25 7.05
C PRO A 12 6.50 -2.26 7.86
N THR A 13 5.39 -2.58 7.21
CA THR A 13 4.08 -2.80 7.84
C THR A 13 3.37 -3.97 7.17
N PHE A 14 2.42 -4.57 7.85
CA PHE A 14 1.54 -5.56 7.26
C PHE A 14 0.11 -5.35 7.74
N LEU A 15 -0.85 -5.79 6.95
CA LEU A 15 -2.27 -5.75 7.26
C LEU A 15 -2.91 -7.08 6.89
N LEU A 16 -3.44 -7.77 7.89
CA LEU A 16 -4.24 -8.98 7.69
C LEU A 16 -5.73 -8.61 7.72
N LYS A 17 -6.46 -8.93 6.66
CA LYS A 17 -7.90 -8.69 6.54
C LYS A 17 -8.66 -10.01 6.65
N TYR A 18 -9.46 -10.15 7.70
CA TYR A 18 -10.30 -11.32 7.94
C TYR A 18 -11.78 -10.92 8.03
N GLY A 19 -12.63 -11.53 7.20
CA GLY A 19 -14.07 -11.29 7.16
C GLY A 19 -14.87 -12.60 7.23
N LEU A 20 -16.13 -12.51 7.66
CA LEU A 20 -16.98 -13.70 7.83
C LEU A 20 -17.34 -14.38 6.50
N GLY A 21 -17.43 -13.61 5.40
CA GLY A 21 -17.89 -14.09 4.08
C GLY A 21 -16.93 -13.89 2.91
N GLY A 22 -15.69 -13.44 3.14
CA GLY A 22 -14.70 -13.20 2.07
C GLY A 22 -13.38 -13.96 2.30
N PRO A 23 -12.56 -14.13 1.24
CA PRO A 23 -11.22 -14.69 1.38
C PRO A 23 -10.39 -13.83 2.33
N THR A 24 -9.53 -14.47 3.12
CA THR A 24 -8.58 -13.71 3.94
C THR A 24 -7.49 -13.15 3.04
N SER A 25 -7.12 -11.89 3.24
CA SER A 25 -6.04 -11.25 2.48
C SER A 25 -4.98 -10.66 3.39
N LEU A 26 -3.76 -10.63 2.87
CA LEU A 26 -2.57 -10.10 3.52
C LEU A 26 -1.97 -9.03 2.62
N ASP A 27 -1.83 -7.82 3.15
CA ASP A 27 -1.08 -6.73 2.52
C ASP A 27 0.26 -6.60 3.24
N LEU A 28 1.36 -6.74 2.51
CA LEU A 28 2.71 -6.46 2.97
C LEU A 28 3.13 -5.12 2.38
N ASN A 29 3.57 -4.17 3.21
CA ASN A 29 3.99 -2.85 2.75
C ASN A 29 5.38 -2.53 3.31
N ALA A 30 6.15 -1.79 2.52
CA ALA A 30 7.46 -1.31 2.92
C ALA A 30 7.62 0.13 2.46
N PHE A 31 7.83 1.02 3.43
CA PHE A 31 8.09 2.42 3.20
C PHE A 31 9.58 2.72 3.40
N LEU A 32 10.15 3.58 2.55
CA LEU A 32 11.48 4.14 2.69
C LEU A 32 11.39 5.66 2.58
N MET A 33 11.87 6.35 3.62
CA MET A 33 12.03 7.80 3.66
C MET A 33 13.49 8.14 3.37
N ILE A 34 13.71 9.12 2.49
CA ILE A 34 15.02 9.62 2.07
C ILE A 34 15.07 11.11 2.41
N GLU A 35 16.07 11.50 3.21
CA GLU A 35 16.36 12.89 3.62
C GLU A 35 15.12 13.63 4.16
N ASP A 36 14.17 12.89 4.75
CA ASP A 36 12.87 13.36 5.24
C ASP A 36 11.93 14.04 4.22
N PHE A 37 12.28 14.12 2.93
CA PHE A 37 11.48 14.81 1.91
C PHE A 37 10.98 13.92 0.76
N ILE A 38 11.58 12.73 0.54
CA ILE A 38 11.09 11.74 -0.43
C ILE A 38 10.64 10.49 0.31
N TRP A 39 9.44 10.01 -0.03
CA TRP A 39 8.91 8.74 0.43
C TRP A 39 8.71 7.82 -0.76
N LEU A 40 9.30 6.63 -0.67
CA LEU A 40 9.07 5.51 -1.56
C LEU A 40 8.27 4.46 -0.80
N ASP A 41 7.22 3.94 -1.43
CA ASP A 41 6.39 2.90 -0.85
C ASP A 41 6.18 1.77 -1.85
N CYS A 42 6.15 0.55 -1.33
CA CYS A 42 5.90 -0.66 -2.10
C CYS A 42 4.96 -1.56 -1.30
N SER A 43 3.91 -2.02 -1.96
CA SER A 43 2.88 -2.87 -1.39
C SER A 43 2.70 -4.13 -2.22
N TYR A 44 2.59 -5.27 -1.55
CA TYR A 44 2.23 -6.55 -2.12
C TYR A 44 1.00 -7.09 -1.41
N GLN A 45 -0.10 -7.22 -2.13
CA GLN A 45 -1.33 -7.81 -1.65
C GLN A 45 -1.45 -9.23 -2.18
N THR A 46 -1.82 -10.15 -1.29
CA THR A 46 -2.06 -11.55 -1.65
C THR A 46 -3.20 -12.16 -0.83
N GLY A 47 -3.93 -13.11 -1.43
CA GLY A 47 -4.90 -13.93 -0.73
C GLY A 47 -4.22 -15.02 0.10
N VAL A 48 -4.58 -15.15 1.38
CA VAL A 48 -4.06 -16.20 2.27
C VAL A 48 -5.19 -17.12 2.75
N LYS A 49 -4.94 -18.42 2.78
CA LYS A 49 -5.89 -19.40 3.33
C LYS A 49 -5.49 -19.73 4.77
N LEU A 50 -6.11 -19.08 5.76
CA LEU A 50 -5.79 -19.30 7.17
C LEU A 50 -6.55 -20.46 7.83
N TYR A 51 -7.68 -20.92 7.26
CA TYR A 51 -8.51 -22.01 7.80
C TYR A 51 -9.14 -22.83 6.68
N ASP A 52 -9.24 -24.15 6.88
CA ASP A 52 -10.07 -25.04 6.07
C ASP A 52 -11.55 -24.83 6.43
N LYS A 53 -12.14 -23.76 5.88
CA LYS A 53 -13.61 -23.68 5.82
C LYS A 53 -14.08 -24.74 4.81
N ASN A 54 -14.86 -25.73 5.27
CA ASN A 54 -15.44 -26.83 4.47
C ASN A 54 -16.42 -26.40 3.36
N TYR A 55 -16.48 -25.11 3.03
CA TYR A 55 -17.22 -24.60 1.88
C TYR A 55 -16.27 -24.59 0.69
N SER A 56 -16.56 -25.39 -0.35
CA SER A 56 -15.90 -25.41 -1.66
C SER A 56 -15.11 -24.13 -2.00
N GLN A 57 -13.81 -24.14 -1.70
CA GLN A 57 -12.85 -23.09 -2.09
C GLN A 57 -11.90 -23.61 -3.17
N HIS A 58 -12.46 -24.32 -4.16
CA HIS A 58 -11.66 -24.99 -5.19
C HIS A 58 -11.08 -24.01 -6.24
N ASP A 59 -11.53 -22.75 -6.24
CA ASP A 59 -11.08 -21.70 -7.17
C ASP A 59 -11.15 -20.30 -6.52
N LEU A 60 -10.52 -20.11 -5.36
CA LEU A 60 -10.24 -18.74 -4.92
C LEU A 60 -9.14 -18.19 -5.82
N THR A 61 -9.54 -17.37 -6.79
CA THR A 61 -8.66 -16.39 -7.43
C THR A 61 -7.82 -15.74 -6.33
N SER A 62 -6.52 -16.00 -6.37
CA SER A 62 -5.58 -15.39 -5.44
C SER A 62 -5.39 -13.98 -5.97
N TRP A 63 -6.21 -13.04 -5.48
CA TRP A 63 -6.09 -11.63 -5.86
C TRP A 63 -4.72 -11.15 -5.39
N ASN A 64 -3.79 -11.14 -6.33
CA ASN A 64 -2.42 -10.73 -6.13
C ASN A 64 -2.27 -9.37 -6.80
N ALA A 65 -1.67 -8.41 -6.10
CA ALA A 65 -1.39 -7.11 -6.68
C ALA A 65 -0.08 -6.56 -6.13
N VAL A 66 0.65 -5.84 -6.97
CA VAL A 66 1.80 -5.04 -6.58
C VAL A 66 1.46 -3.58 -6.81
N VAL A 67 1.78 -2.74 -5.82
CA VAL A 67 1.66 -1.29 -5.92
C VAL A 67 2.99 -0.67 -5.55
N GLY A 68 3.47 0.24 -6.38
CA GLY A 68 4.61 1.11 -6.09
C GLY A 68 4.13 2.56 -5.99
N ALA A 69 4.76 3.32 -5.12
CA ALA A 69 4.35 4.68 -4.81
C ALA A 69 5.56 5.58 -4.54
N VAL A 70 5.49 6.81 -5.01
CA VAL A 70 6.44 7.88 -4.64
C VAL A 70 5.67 9.10 -4.16
N GLN A 71 6.19 9.74 -3.13
CA GLN A 71 5.65 10.97 -2.57
C GLN A 71 6.77 11.94 -2.24
N ILE A 72 6.58 13.21 -2.59
CA ILE A 72 7.53 14.30 -2.35
C ILE A 72 6.86 15.34 -1.45
N PHE A 73 7.60 15.82 -0.46
CA PHE A 73 7.18 16.87 0.46
C PHE A 73 7.68 18.21 -0.07
N LEU A 74 6.77 18.99 -0.67
CA LEU A 74 7.10 20.35 -1.15
C LEU A 74 7.18 21.37 -0.01
N SER A 75 6.42 21.12 1.05
CA SER A 75 6.43 21.87 2.30
C SER A 75 5.85 21.00 3.40
N GLU A 76 5.87 21.49 4.65
CA GLU A 76 5.20 20.83 5.77
C GLU A 76 3.69 20.62 5.53
N LYS A 77 3.07 21.44 4.66
CA LYS A 77 1.63 21.45 4.40
C LYS A 77 1.22 20.75 3.11
N LEU A 78 2.10 20.73 2.11
CA LEU A 78 1.79 20.25 0.76
C LEU A 78 2.70 19.10 0.36
N ARG A 79 2.06 18.05 -0.14
CA ARG A 79 2.74 16.88 -0.71
C ARG A 79 2.15 16.56 -2.06
N ILE A 80 2.95 15.92 -2.90
CA ILE A 80 2.52 15.36 -4.17
C ILE A 80 2.95 13.91 -4.17
N GLY A 81 2.11 13.01 -4.65
CA GLY A 81 2.58 11.68 -4.96
C GLY A 81 1.86 11.02 -6.12
N LEU A 82 2.48 9.94 -6.56
CA LEU A 82 2.06 9.10 -7.67
C LEU A 82 2.11 7.65 -7.20
N TRP A 83 1.01 6.94 -7.37
CA TRP A 83 0.90 5.51 -7.12
C TRP A 83 0.66 4.79 -8.44
N TYR A 84 1.29 3.63 -8.59
CA TYR A 84 1.14 2.76 -9.74
C TYR A 84 0.92 1.33 -9.27
N GLY A 85 -0.19 0.72 -9.67
CA GLY A 85 -0.57 -0.62 -9.26
C GLY A 85 -0.94 -1.52 -10.43
N PHE A 86 -0.59 -2.79 -10.34
CA PHE A 86 -1.01 -3.80 -11.30
C PHE A 86 -1.34 -5.11 -10.58
N SER A 87 -2.41 -5.79 -11.03
CA SER A 87 -2.78 -7.11 -10.56
C SER A 87 -1.85 -8.17 -11.16
N ILE A 88 -1.52 -9.24 -10.45
CA ILE A 88 -0.66 -10.33 -10.93
C ILE A 88 -1.52 -11.57 -11.27
N ASP A 89 -2.83 -11.38 -11.46
CA ASP A 89 -3.74 -12.49 -11.65
C ASP A 89 -3.59 -13.12 -13.06
N PRO A 90 -3.26 -14.42 -13.19
CA PRO A 90 -3.01 -15.05 -14.49
C PRO A 90 -4.24 -15.17 -15.40
N LEU A 91 -5.45 -14.98 -14.85
CA LEU A 91 -6.72 -15.23 -15.53
C LEU A 91 -7.35 -13.99 -16.18
N GLU A 92 -6.87 -12.79 -15.89
CA GLU A 92 -7.38 -11.56 -16.50
C GLU A 92 -6.38 -10.99 -17.50
N GLY A 93 -6.56 -11.33 -18.78
CA GLY A 93 -5.82 -10.77 -19.92
C GLY A 93 -6.03 -9.27 -20.17
N ASN A 94 -6.55 -8.53 -19.20
CA ASN A 94 -6.88 -7.10 -19.31
C ASN A 94 -6.47 -6.33 -18.04
N ASN A 95 -5.23 -6.52 -17.62
CA ASN A 95 -4.64 -5.79 -16.50
C ASN A 95 -3.93 -4.52 -17.01
N SER A 96 -4.71 -3.49 -17.34
CA SER A 96 -4.17 -2.15 -17.60
C SER A 96 -3.78 -1.54 -16.25
N GLY A 97 -2.48 -1.51 -15.94
CA GLY A 97 -1.96 -0.93 -14.71
C GLY A 97 -2.60 0.44 -14.39
N LYS A 98 -2.95 0.64 -13.12
CA LYS A 98 -3.64 1.84 -12.65
C LYS A 98 -2.63 2.87 -12.19
N HIS A 99 -2.79 4.10 -12.68
CA HIS A 99 -2.02 5.27 -12.23
C HIS A 99 -2.93 6.17 -11.40
N GLU A 100 -2.50 6.49 -10.19
CA GLU A 100 -3.23 7.43 -9.31
C GLU A 100 -2.29 8.55 -8.88
N ILE A 101 -2.77 9.79 -8.94
CA ILE A 101 -2.02 10.98 -8.52
C ILE A 101 -2.79 11.61 -7.37
N PHE A 102 -2.08 12.01 -6.31
CA PHE A 102 -2.68 12.59 -5.12
C PHE A 102 -1.92 13.82 -4.64
N PHE A 103 -2.66 14.77 -4.08
CA PHE A 103 -2.15 16.06 -3.61
C PHE A 103 -2.63 16.33 -2.17
N PRO A 104 -2.01 15.72 -1.15
CA PRO A 104 -2.40 15.97 0.22
C PRO A 104 -2.07 17.41 0.64
N TYR A 105 -3.07 18.08 1.21
CA TYR A 105 -2.92 19.41 1.80
C TYR A 105 -3.41 19.41 3.25
N ARG A 106 -2.64 20.04 4.14
CA ARG A 106 -3.00 20.24 5.55
C ARG A 106 -3.20 21.73 5.84
N SER A 107 -4.43 22.11 6.19
CA SER A 107 -4.73 23.43 6.75
C SER A 107 -4.48 23.42 8.26
N LEU A 108 -3.78 24.43 8.76
CA LEU A 108 -3.61 24.65 10.20
C LEU A 108 -4.68 25.67 10.63
N ASN A 109 -5.70 25.20 11.36
CA ASN A 109 -6.66 26.09 11.97
C ASN A 109 -6.13 26.47 13.36
N GLN A 110 -5.75 27.73 13.55
CA GLN A 110 -5.48 28.24 14.89
C GLN A 110 -6.84 28.43 15.56
N ARG A 111 -7.22 27.47 16.41
CA ARG A 111 -8.28 27.72 17.37
C ARG A 111 -7.66 28.66 18.41
N SER A 112 -8.03 29.93 18.36
CA SER A 112 -7.75 30.88 19.43
C SER A 112 -8.63 30.50 20.61
N ASP A 113 -8.02 29.88 21.63
CA ASP A 113 -8.59 29.83 22.97
C ASP A 113 -8.23 31.12 23.73
#